data_AF-A0A7V9KC84-F1
#
_entry.id   AF-A0A7V9KC84-F1
#
_cell.length_a   1.000
_cell.length_b   1.000
_cell.length_c   1.000
_cell.angle_alpha   90.00
_cell.angle_beta   90.00
_cell.angle_gamma   90.00
#
_symmetry.space_group_name_H-M   'P 1'
#
loop_
_entity.id
_entity.type
_entity.pdbx_description
1 polymer ?
#
loop_
_entity_poly.entity_id
_entity_poly.type
_entity_poly.pdbx_seq_one_letter_code
_entity_poly.pdbx_strand_id
1 'polypeptide(L)'
;MNRSRSATVLGLVIGATGISVLWAAGVEFPIAVPPGIVILLVGALVVSLVHRPWAAGVGAFLGLFVLVGFLASPTGIDNISGDEGAVVAAGQAVQVVGVITALASGVVAFRAERRSMPA
;
A
#
# COMPACT_ATOMS: atom_id res chain seq x y z
N MET A 1 18.85 6.15 1.28
CA MET A 1 17.73 5.49 0.57
C MET A 1 17.61 6.12 -0.82
N ASN A 2 17.46 5.34 -1.90
CA ASN A 2 17.25 5.90 -3.24
C ASN A 2 15.80 6.45 -3.37
N ARG A 3 15.56 7.38 -4.32
CA ARG A 3 14.25 8.06 -4.48
C ARG A 3 13.09 7.07 -4.64
N SER A 4 13.28 6.00 -5.40
CA SER A 4 12.26 4.98 -5.65
C SER A 4 11.85 4.26 -4.37
N ARG A 5 12.81 3.86 -3.54
CA ARG A 5 12.56 3.16 -2.27
C ARG A 5 11.88 4.07 -1.25
N SER A 6 12.25 5.35 -1.19
CA SER A 6 11.51 6.34 -0.39
C SER A 6 10.07 6.50 -0.86
N ALA A 7 9.84 6.53 -2.18
CA ALA A 7 8.49 6.56 -2.74
C ALA A 7 7.70 5.28 -2.41
N THR A 8 8.36 4.11 -2.35
CA THR A 8 7.72 2.85 -1.91
C THR A 8 7.27 2.94 -0.46
N VAL A 9 8.15 3.39 0.44
CA VAL A 9 7.81 3.58 1.85
C VAL A 9 6.65 4.56 2.01
N LEU A 10 6.72 5.71 1.33
CA LEU A 10 5.65 6.70 1.35
C LEU A 10 4.32 6.14 0.83
N GLY A 11 4.34 5.41 -0.29
CA GLY A 11 3.15 4.75 -0.82
C GLY A 11 2.52 3.76 0.16
N LEU A 12 3.34 2.94 0.83
CA LEU A 12 2.86 1.99 1.84
C LEU A 12 2.24 2.70 3.05
N VAL A 13 2.88 3.77 3.53
CA VAL A 13 2.37 4.58 4.65
C VAL A 13 1.07 5.29 4.27
N ILE A 14 1.01 5.91 3.09
CA ILE A 14 -0.21 6.56 2.58
C ILE A 14 -1.34 5.53 2.44
N GLY A 15 -1.03 4.34 1.92
CA GLY A 15 -1.97 3.24 1.82
C GLY A 15 -2.54 2.84 3.19
N ALA A 16 -1.68 2.68 4.19
CA ALA A 16 -2.07 2.37 5.56
C ALA A 16 -2.92 3.49 6.19
N THR A 17 -2.58 4.76 5.92
CA THR A 17 -3.36 5.92 6.37
C THR A 17 -4.76 5.90 5.76
N GLY A 18 -4.90 5.63 4.46
CA GLY A 18 -6.22 5.52 3.82
C GLY A 18 -7.10 4.44 4.46
N ILE A 19 -6.54 3.26 4.73
CA ILE A 19 -7.26 2.18 5.44
C ILE A 19 -7.63 2.60 6.87
N SER A 20 -6.75 3.34 7.55
CA SER A 20 -7.03 3.85 8.90
C SER A 20 -8.18 4.86 8.90
N VAL A 21 -8.30 5.68 7.85
CA VAL A 21 -9.42 6.60 7.67
C VAL A 21 -10.72 5.83 7.43
N LEU A 22 -10.71 4.81 6.58
CA LEU A 22 -11.88 3.94 6.35
C LEU A 22 -12.36 3.28 7.65
N TRP A 23 -11.42 2.75 8.42
CA TRP A 23 -11.70 2.13 9.71
C TRP A 23 -12.28 3.13 10.71
N ALA A 24 -11.70 4.33 10.82
CA ALA A 24 -12.22 5.38 11.69
C ALA A 24 -13.58 5.92 11.22
N ALA A 25 -13.89 5.82 9.93
CA ALA A 25 -15.19 6.18 9.35
C ALA A 25 -16.27 5.12 9.58
N GLY A 26 -15.94 3.98 10.19
CA GLY A 26 -16.89 2.92 10.55
C GLY A 26 -17.06 1.83 9.49
N VAL A 27 -16.19 1.77 8.47
CA VAL A 27 -16.20 0.65 7.52
C VAL A 27 -15.93 -0.65 8.26
N GLU A 28 -16.81 -1.63 8.10
CA GLU A 28 -16.68 -2.91 8.79
C GLU A 28 -15.53 -3.75 8.22
N PHE A 29 -14.71 -4.28 9.11
CA PHE A 29 -13.66 -5.23 8.79
C PHE A 29 -13.86 -6.51 9.61
N PRO A 30 -13.49 -7.68 9.06
CA PRO A 30 -13.69 -8.97 9.74
C PRO A 30 -12.87 -9.12 11.04
N ILE A 31 -11.90 -8.24 11.26
CA ILE A 31 -11.00 -8.24 12.41
C ILE A 31 -10.93 -6.81 12.96
N ALA A 32 -10.84 -6.68 14.29
CA ALA A 32 -10.87 -5.39 15.01
C ALA A 32 -9.87 -4.35 14.47
N VAL A 33 -8.67 -4.77 14.08
CA VAL A 33 -7.70 -3.93 13.36
C VAL A 33 -7.56 -4.47 11.94
N PRO A 34 -7.81 -3.65 10.90
CA PRO A 34 -7.67 -4.08 9.52
C PRO A 34 -6.27 -4.63 9.23
N PRO A 35 -6.14 -5.89 8.75
CA PRO A 35 -4.84 -6.50 8.47
C PRO A 35 -3.99 -5.69 7.49
N GLY A 36 -4.64 -4.99 6.55
CA GLY A 36 -3.96 -4.13 5.57
C GLY A 36 -3.13 -3.02 6.20
N ILE A 37 -3.58 -2.40 7.31
CA ILE A 37 -2.81 -1.37 8.02
C ILE A 37 -1.50 -1.98 8.53
N VAL A 38 -1.61 -3.10 9.24
CA VAL A 38 -0.47 -3.78 9.87
C VAL A 38 0.53 -4.22 8.82
N ILE A 39 0.06 -4.89 7.75
CA ILE A 39 0.91 -5.43 6.70
C ILE A 39 1.63 -4.30 5.94
N LEU A 40 0.96 -3.20 5.62
CA LEU A 40 1.58 -2.08 4.91
C LEU A 40 2.62 -1.36 5.77
N LEU A 41 2.36 -1.15 7.06
CA LEU A 41 3.32 -0.53 7.98
C LEU A 41 4.53 -1.43 8.24
N VAL A 42 4.32 -2.73 8.45
CA VAL A 42 5.43 -3.71 8.53
C VAL A 42 6.22 -3.74 7.24
N GLY A 43 5.54 -3.71 6.09
CA GLY A 43 6.16 -3.55 4.78
C GLY A 43 7.04 -2.30 4.68
N ALA A 44 6.53 -1.15 5.14
CA ALA A 44 7.27 0.11 5.15
C ALA A 44 8.52 0.04 6.04
N LEU A 45 8.43 -0.65 7.18
CA LEU A 45 9.58 -0.91 8.05
C LEU A 45 10.62 -1.83 7.37
N VAL A 46 10.19 -2.92 6.74
CA VAL A 46 11.09 -3.83 6.01
C VAL A 46 11.77 -3.08 4.85
N VAL A 47 11.00 -2.35 4.04
CA VAL A 47 11.51 -1.58 2.90
C VAL A 47 12.39 -0.42 3.37
N SER A 48 12.21 0.15 4.56
CA SER A 48 13.11 1.21 5.05
C SER A 48 14.41 0.63 5.61
N LEU A 49 14.34 -0.44 6.41
CA LEU A 49 15.48 -0.95 7.17
C LEU A 49 16.37 -1.94 6.41
N VAL A 50 15.79 -2.78 5.54
CA VAL A 50 16.50 -3.93 4.96
C VAL A 50 17.09 -3.63 3.59
N HIS A 51 18.34 -3.19 3.49
CA HIS A 51 18.98 -2.69 2.25
C HIS A 51 19.33 -3.76 1.18
N ARG A 52 18.46 -4.75 0.98
CA ARG A 52 18.61 -5.83 0.00
C ARG A 52 17.57 -5.67 -1.12
N PRO A 53 17.89 -6.11 -2.36
CA PRO A 53 17.00 -6.00 -3.52
C PRO A 53 15.62 -6.62 -3.28
N TRP A 54 15.58 -7.78 -2.62
CA TRP A 54 14.32 -8.46 -2.34
C TRP A 54 13.37 -7.62 -1.47
N ALA A 55 13.88 -6.73 -0.61
CA ALA A 55 13.05 -5.89 0.25
C ALA A 55 12.24 -4.88 -0.57
N ALA A 56 12.80 -4.30 -1.63
CA ALA A 56 12.03 -3.46 -2.56
C ALA A 56 10.92 -4.26 -3.25
N GLY A 57 11.19 -5.53 -3.56
CA GLY A 57 10.19 -6.46 -4.09
C GLY A 57 9.04 -6.74 -3.12
N VAL A 58 9.29 -6.76 -1.80
CA VAL A 58 8.24 -6.88 -0.78
C VAL A 58 7.27 -5.70 -0.86
N GLY A 59 7.78 -4.46 -0.95
CA GLY A 59 6.92 -3.28 -1.07
C GLY A 59 6.02 -3.33 -2.30
N ALA A 60 6.56 -3.79 -3.43
CA ALA A 60 5.77 -4.00 -4.65
C ALA A 60 4.68 -5.07 -4.46
N PHE A 61 5.05 -6.22 -3.90
CA PHE A 61 4.13 -7.33 -3.65
C PHE A 61 2.98 -6.92 -2.73
N LEU A 62 3.27 -6.20 -1.64
CA LEU A 62 2.26 -5.72 -0.71
C LEU A 62 1.31 -4.70 -1.35
N GLY A 63 1.86 -3.80 -2.18
CA GLY A 63 1.08 -2.89 -3.02
C GLY A 63 0.06 -3.63 -3.88
N LEU A 64 0.52 -4.66 -4.59
CA LEU A 64 -0.32 -5.50 -5.44
C LEU A 64 -1.37 -6.28 -4.62
N PHE A 65 -0.96 -6.88 -3.51
CA PHE A 65 -1.84 -7.67 -2.66
C PHE A 65 -3.04 -6.85 -2.17
N VAL A 66 -2.80 -5.64 -1.65
CA VAL A 66 -3.88 -4.76 -1.19
C VAL A 66 -4.73 -4.25 -2.36
N LEU A 67 -4.12 -3.96 -3.51
CA LEU A 67 -4.88 -3.54 -4.69
C LEU A 67 -5.80 -4.65 -5.21
N VAL A 68 -5.36 -5.90 -5.21
CA VAL A 68 -6.20 -7.05 -5.56
C VAL A 68 -7.31 -7.22 -4.53
N GLY A 69 -7.01 -7.10 -3.24
CA GLY A 69 -8.03 -7.12 -2.18
C GLY A 69 -9.09 -6.03 -2.35
N PHE A 70 -8.68 -4.83 -2.75
CA PHE A 70 -9.57 -3.73 -3.08
C PHE A 70 -10.50 -4.07 -4.27
N LEU A 71 -9.94 -4.57 -5.37
CA LEU A 71 -10.71 -4.91 -6.58
C LEU A 71 -11.63 -6.12 -6.40
N ALA A 72 -11.25 -7.05 -5.54
CA ALA A 72 -12.06 -8.21 -5.19
C ALA A 72 -13.13 -7.90 -4.14
N SER A 73 -13.02 -6.76 -3.44
CA SER A 73 -14.00 -6.36 -2.44
C SER A 73 -15.27 -5.89 -3.13
N PRO A 74 -16.45 -6.42 -2.76
CA PRO A 74 -17.74 -5.96 -3.29
C PRO A 74 -17.93 -4.45 -3.11
N THR A 75 -17.48 -3.92 -1.98
CA THR A 75 -17.62 -2.51 -1.59
C THR A 75 -16.47 -1.62 -2.06
N GLY A 76 -15.42 -2.17 -2.67
CA GLY A 76 -14.22 -1.39 -2.99
C GLY A 76 -14.53 -0.23 -3.94
N ILE A 77 -15.23 -0.53 -5.03
CA ILE A 77 -15.60 0.46 -6.05
C ILE A 77 -16.72 1.39 -5.54
N ASP A 78 -17.70 0.83 -4.82
CA ASP A 78 -18.83 1.57 -4.25
C ASP A 78 -18.38 2.59 -3.18
N ASN A 79 -17.32 2.29 -2.43
CA ASN A 79 -16.71 3.25 -1.52
C ASN A 79 -16.16 4.49 -2.25
N ILE A 80 -15.79 4.38 -3.53
CA ILE A 80 -15.26 5.50 -4.33
C ILE A 80 -16.38 6.34 -4.94
N SER A 81 -17.55 5.76 -5.25
CA SER A 81 -18.69 6.52 -5.80
C SER A 81 -19.25 7.55 -4.82
N GLY A 82 -18.94 7.40 -3.53
CA GLY A 82 -19.35 8.33 -2.48
C GLY A 82 -20.70 8.00 -1.87
N ASP A 83 -21.31 6.88 -2.26
CA ASP A 83 -22.60 6.42 -1.73
C ASP A 83 -22.52 6.10 -0.22
N GLU A 84 -21.34 5.69 0.25
CA GLU A 84 -21.01 5.42 1.67
C GLU A 84 -20.47 6.66 2.42
N GLY A 85 -20.50 7.84 1.78
CA GLY A 85 -20.11 9.12 2.37
C GLY A 85 -18.72 9.63 1.97
N ALA A 86 -18.54 10.96 2.04
CA ALA A 86 -17.35 11.65 1.54
C ALA A 86 -16.04 11.25 2.23
N VAL A 87 -16.09 10.90 3.52
CA VAL A 87 -14.91 10.47 4.29
C VAL A 87 -14.45 9.07 3.84
N VAL A 88 -15.41 8.17 3.59
CA VAL A 88 -15.13 6.82 3.07
C VAL A 88 -14.50 6.93 1.68
N ALA A 89 -15.07 7.72 0.78
CA ALA A 89 -14.51 7.95 -0.54
C ALA A 89 -13.10 8.55 -0.52
N ALA A 90 -12.86 9.55 0.35
CA ALA A 90 -11.53 10.12 0.52
C ALA A 90 -10.53 9.10 1.07
N GLY A 91 -10.89 8.33 2.10
CA GLY A 91 -10.06 7.27 2.66
C GLY A 91 -9.71 6.20 1.62
N GLN A 92 -10.69 5.80 0.81
CA GLN A 92 -10.53 4.82 -0.26
C GLN A 92 -9.61 5.33 -1.36
N ALA A 93 -9.77 6.59 -1.80
CA ALA A 93 -8.92 7.22 -2.79
C ALA A 93 -7.47 7.33 -2.29
N VAL A 94 -7.27 7.78 -1.05
CA VAL A 94 -5.95 7.86 -0.40
C VAL A 94 -5.29 6.48 -0.33
N GLN A 95 -6.04 5.46 0.07
CA GLN A 95 -5.56 4.09 0.09
C GLN A 95 -5.05 3.67 -1.30
N VAL A 96 -5.91 3.74 -2.32
CA VAL A 96 -5.62 3.27 -3.69
C VAL A 96 -4.41 3.98 -4.27
N VAL A 97 -4.33 5.31 -4.13
CA VAL A 97 -3.17 6.09 -4.58
C VAL A 97 -1.88 5.64 -3.88
N GLY A 98 -1.97 5.40 -2.57
CA GLY A 98 -0.85 4.89 -1.77
C GLY A 98 -0.33 3.55 -2.26
N VAL A 99 -1.20 2.54 -2.39
CA VAL A 99 -0.78 1.19 -2.83
C VAL A 99 -0.33 1.14 -4.29
N ILE A 100 -0.91 1.93 -5.20
CA ILE A 100 -0.41 2.06 -6.58
C ILE A 100 1.01 2.66 -6.58
N THR A 101 1.23 3.71 -5.77
CA THR A 101 2.54 4.34 -5.65
C THR A 101 3.57 3.34 -5.10
N ALA A 102 3.21 2.58 -4.06
CA ALA A 102 4.05 1.54 -3.48
C ALA A 102 4.41 0.46 -4.52
N LEU A 103 3.41 -0.01 -5.27
CA LEU A 103 3.58 -1.01 -6.32
C LEU A 103 4.56 -0.54 -7.40
N ALA A 104 4.26 0.61 -8.02
CA ALA A 104 5.05 1.11 -9.14
C ALA A 104 6.49 1.41 -8.74
N SER A 105 6.67 2.13 -7.62
CA SER A 105 8.00 2.50 -7.13
C SER A 105 8.79 1.29 -6.63
N GLY A 106 8.13 0.31 -5.99
CA GLY A 106 8.76 -0.92 -5.53
C GLY A 106 9.29 -1.77 -6.69
N VAL A 107 8.53 -1.88 -7.78
CA VAL A 107 8.98 -2.56 -9.01
C VAL A 107 10.19 -1.85 -9.62
N VAL A 108 10.18 -0.52 -9.68
CA VAL A 108 11.31 0.27 -10.19
C VAL A 108 12.54 0.09 -9.32
N ALA A 109 12.41 0.18 -7.99
CA ALA A 109 13.49 -0.02 -7.04
C ALA A 109 14.08 -1.43 -7.15
N PHE A 110 13.23 -2.46 -7.19
CA PHE A 110 13.65 -3.86 -7.36
C PHE A 110 14.46 -4.07 -8.65
N ARG A 111 13.99 -3.53 -9.78
CA ARG A 111 14.67 -3.64 -11.08
C ARG A 111 16.00 -2.91 -11.09
N ALA A 112 16.08 -1.73 -10.50
CA ALA A 112 17.32 -0.96 -10.40
C ALA A 112 18.38 -1.73 -9.58
N GLU A 113 17.99 -2.26 -8.42
CA GLU A 113 18.91 -2.96 -7.53
C GLU A 113 19.38 -4.31 -8.12
N ARG A 114 18.50 -5.03 -8.83
CA ARG A 114 18.87 -6.25 -9.61
C ARG A 114 19.94 -5.97 -10.66
N ARG A 115 19.84 -4.85 -11.38
CA ARG A 115 20.79 -4.48 -12.46
C ARG A 115 22.15 -4.07 -11.93
N SER A 116 22.24 -3.63 -10.67
CA SER A 116 23.49 -3.22 -10.03
C SER A 116 24.26 -4.40 -9.42
N MET A 117 23.70 -5.61 -9.39
CA MET A 117 24.41 -6.79 -8.91
C MET A 117 25.19 -7.46 -10.06
N PRO A 118 26.52 -7.65 -9.93
CA PRO A 118 27.26 -8.50 -10.84
C PRO A 118 26.75 -9.96 -10.71
N ALA A 119 26.68 -10.65 -11.85
CA ALA A 119 26.20 -12.03 -11.95
C ALA A 119 27.11 -13.01 -11.20
#